data_AF-A0A7W9PDK8-F1
#
_entry.id   AF-A0A7W9PDK8-F1
#
_cell.length_a   1.000
_cell.length_b   1.000
_cell.length_c   1.000
_cell.angle_alpha   90.00
_cell.angle_beta   90.00
_cell.angle_gamma   90.00
#
_symmetry.space_group_name_H-M   'P 1'
#
loop_
_entity.id
_entity.type
_entity.pdbx_description
1 polymer ?
#
loop_
_entity_poly.entity_id
_entity_poly.type
_entity_poly.pdbx_seq_one_letter_code
_entity_poly.pdbx_strand_id
1 'polypeptide(L)'
;MRISLLAAALIALPLLAGCGGSDHSDHAKISEADLSKSLQDSGLKDAKMADCAAKHYVDQGISQDGLEIMTKPGNNAQTSDPSAMGLSEDDAGKARDATKKIVEDCLK
;
A
#
# COMPACT_ATOMS: atom_id res chain seq x y z
N MET A 1 27.07 -32.85 23.91
CA MET A 1 28.02 -31.76 24.21
C MET A 1 27.40 -30.46 23.70
N ARG A 2 27.20 -29.49 24.59
CA ARG A 2 26.66 -28.16 24.30
C ARG A 2 27.86 -27.23 24.07
N ILE A 3 27.90 -26.48 22.97
CA ILE A 3 28.52 -25.15 22.93
C ILE A 3 27.67 -24.29 21.99
N SER A 4 26.92 -23.41 22.62
CA SER A 4 26.29 -22.23 22.03
C SER A 4 27.37 -21.20 21.74
N LEU A 5 27.28 -20.52 20.59
CA LEU A 5 27.90 -19.21 20.42
C LEU A 5 26.87 -18.29 19.76
N LEU A 6 26.16 -17.56 20.61
CA LEU A 6 25.48 -16.31 20.27
C LEU A 6 26.54 -15.21 20.31
N ALA A 7 26.73 -14.50 19.21
CA ALA A 7 27.44 -13.23 19.18
C ALA A 7 26.49 -12.17 18.63
N ALA A 8 25.85 -11.45 19.55
CA ALA A 8 25.16 -10.21 19.29
C ALA A 8 26.20 -9.12 18.97
N ALA A 9 26.11 -8.54 17.78
CA ALA A 9 26.77 -7.28 17.45
C ALA A 9 25.67 -6.29 17.01
N LEU A 10 25.20 -5.50 17.97
CA LEU A 10 24.38 -4.33 17.75
C LEU A 10 25.27 -3.09 17.85
N ILE A 11 24.85 -2.07 17.11
CA ILE A 11 25.24 -0.65 17.15
C ILE A 11 26.34 -0.25 16.14
N ALA A 12 25.88 0.17 14.96
CA ALA A 12 26.06 1.55 14.48
C ALA A 12 25.31 1.75 13.15
N LEU A 13 24.10 2.33 13.21
CA LEU A 13 23.61 3.14 12.08
C LEU A 13 24.40 4.45 12.14
N PRO A 14 24.98 4.88 11.01
CA PRO A 14 24.39 6.04 10.38
C PRO A 14 24.36 5.94 8.85
N LEU A 15 23.51 6.79 8.28
CA LEU A 15 23.46 7.23 6.89
C LEU A 15 22.48 6.46 5.98
N LEU A 16 21.25 6.99 5.96
CA LEU A 16 20.53 7.40 4.75
C LEU A 16 21.13 6.86 3.44
N ALA A 17 20.57 5.76 2.94
CA ALA A 17 20.64 5.44 1.53
C ALA A 17 19.70 6.39 0.76
N GLY A 18 20.19 7.61 0.54
CA GLY A 18 19.72 8.55 -0.47
C GLY A 18 20.85 8.84 -1.45
N CYS A 19 20.88 8.12 -2.57
CA CYS A 19 21.59 8.35 -3.86
C CYS A 19 21.50 7.03 -4.64
N GLY A 20 21.08 6.91 -5.89
CA GLY A 20 21.02 7.88 -6.99
C GLY A 20 21.76 7.29 -8.20
N GLY A 21 21.01 6.89 -9.24
CA GLY A 21 21.50 6.47 -10.57
C GLY A 21 21.53 4.93 -10.78
N SER A 22 21.00 4.33 -11.84
CA SER A 22 20.47 4.82 -13.12
C SER A 22 19.62 3.72 -13.79
N ASP A 23 18.65 4.12 -14.60
CA ASP A 23 18.17 3.37 -15.79
C ASP A 23 17.45 2.02 -15.60
N HIS A 24 16.30 2.05 -14.93
CA HIS A 24 15.07 1.47 -15.49
C HIS A 24 13.89 2.10 -14.74
N SER A 25 12.89 2.58 -15.47
CA SER A 25 11.60 2.93 -14.89
C SER A 25 10.85 1.65 -14.49
N ASP A 26 11.46 0.84 -13.63
CA ASP A 26 10.77 -0.21 -12.87
C ASP A 26 10.03 0.53 -11.75
N HIS A 27 8.83 1.05 -12.05
CA HIS A 27 7.89 1.38 -10.98
C HIS A 27 7.75 0.10 -10.15
N ALA A 28 8.40 0.05 -8.98
CA ALA A 28 8.33 -1.09 -8.09
C ALA A 28 6.86 -1.44 -7.92
N LYS A 29 6.49 -2.69 -8.28
CA LYS A 29 5.11 -3.11 -8.31
C LYS A 29 4.50 -2.86 -6.93
N ILE A 30 3.59 -1.90 -6.85
CA ILE A 30 2.87 -1.55 -5.62
C ILE A 30 2.23 -2.82 -5.06
N SER A 31 2.66 -3.15 -3.84
CA SER A 31 2.19 -4.31 -3.10
C SER A 31 1.01 -3.96 -2.19
N GLU A 32 0.36 -4.99 -1.66
CA GLU A 32 -0.66 -4.83 -0.60
C GLU A 32 -0.10 -4.06 0.61
N ALA A 33 1.16 -4.31 0.97
CA ALA A 33 1.81 -3.64 2.09
C ALA A 33 2.04 -2.15 1.82
N ASP A 34 2.43 -1.80 0.60
CA ASP A 34 2.60 -0.39 0.20
C ASP A 34 1.26 0.36 0.23
N LEU A 35 0.21 -0.30 -0.27
CA LEU A 35 -1.14 0.26 -0.28
C LEU A 35 -1.70 0.41 1.14
N SER A 36 -1.56 -0.59 2.00
CA SER A 36 -1.97 -0.51 3.40
C SER A 36 -1.27 0.63 4.13
N LYS A 37 0.05 0.74 3.94
CA LYS A 37 0.83 1.82 4.51
C LYS A 37 0.34 3.19 4.03
N SER A 38 0.08 3.33 2.73
CA SER A 38 -0.45 4.58 2.18
C SER A 38 -1.84 4.93 2.73
N LEU A 39 -2.69 3.94 2.98
CA LEU A 39 -4.01 4.15 3.61
C LEU A 39 -3.85 4.63 5.05
N GLN A 40 -2.91 4.04 5.80
CA GLN A 40 -2.58 4.46 7.16
C GLN A 40 -2.00 5.88 7.20
N ASP A 41 -1.08 6.20 6.29
CA ASP A 41 -0.48 7.52 6.14
C ASP A 41 -1.54 8.57 5.73
N SER A 42 -2.59 8.15 5.03
CA SER A 42 -3.76 8.97 4.68
C SER A 42 -4.76 9.17 5.83
N GLY A 43 -4.52 8.55 6.99
CA GLY A 43 -5.30 8.76 8.21
C GLY A 43 -6.13 7.57 8.65
N LEU A 44 -6.11 6.43 7.95
CA LEU A 44 -6.74 5.19 8.39
C LEU A 44 -5.92 4.55 9.51
N LYS A 45 -6.16 4.96 10.76
CA LYS A 45 -5.34 4.55 11.91
C LYS A 45 -5.46 3.08 12.32
N ASP A 46 -6.46 2.37 11.81
CA ASP A 46 -6.61 0.94 12.05
C ASP A 46 -5.80 0.16 11.01
N ALA A 47 -4.64 -0.35 11.43
CA ALA A 47 -3.77 -1.14 10.57
C ALA A 47 -4.45 -2.40 10.02
N LYS A 48 -5.33 -3.06 10.79
CA LYS A 48 -6.05 -4.24 10.30
C LYS A 48 -7.07 -3.88 9.22
N MET A 49 -7.76 -2.75 9.41
CA MET A 49 -8.67 -2.23 8.40
C MET A 49 -7.89 -1.84 7.14
N ALA A 50 -6.75 -1.18 7.28
CA ALA A 50 -5.89 -0.78 6.17
C ALA A 50 -5.34 -1.99 5.39
N ASP A 51 -4.86 -3.03 6.09
CA ASP A 51 -4.38 -4.27 5.48
C ASP A 51 -5.52 -5.00 4.74
N CYS A 52 -6.70 -5.08 5.36
CA CYS A 52 -7.87 -5.71 4.76
C CYS A 52 -8.32 -4.95 3.50
N ALA A 53 -8.39 -3.62 3.57
CA ALA A 53 -8.72 -2.76 2.45
C ALA A 53 -7.72 -2.92 1.29
N ALA A 54 -6.43 -2.88 1.60
CA ALA A 54 -5.38 -3.02 0.61
C ALA A 54 -5.45 -4.35 -0.14
N LYS A 55 -5.70 -5.44 0.59
CA LYS A 55 -5.89 -6.76 -0.01
C LYS A 55 -7.03 -6.78 -1.03
N HIS A 56 -8.21 -6.25 -0.67
CA HIS A 56 -9.35 -6.23 -1.59
C HIS A 56 -9.08 -5.39 -2.86
N TYR A 57 -8.34 -4.28 -2.76
CA TYR A 57 -7.98 -3.49 -3.92
C TYR A 57 -7.04 -4.22 -4.88
N VAL A 58 -6.05 -4.95 -4.34
CA VAL A 58 -5.13 -5.77 -5.15
C VAL A 58 -5.85 -6.98 -5.74
N ASP A 59 -6.65 -7.69 -4.94
CA ASP A 59 -7.42 -8.88 -5.36
C ASP A 59 -8.45 -8.57 -6.45
N GLN A 60 -9.01 -7.36 -6.44
CA GLN A 60 -9.96 -6.91 -7.47
C GLN A 60 -9.29 -6.62 -8.82
N GLY A 61 -7.96 -6.66 -8.88
CA GLY A 61 -7.20 -6.57 -10.13
C GLY A 61 -7.11 -5.15 -10.70
N ILE A 62 -7.02 -4.14 -9.81
CA ILE A 62 -6.73 -2.76 -10.20
C ILE A 62 -5.34 -2.71 -10.86
N SER A 63 -5.21 -1.94 -11.93
CA SER A 63 -3.94 -1.78 -12.63
C SER A 63 -2.85 -1.16 -11.73
N GLN A 64 -1.58 -1.36 -12.07
CA GLN A 64 -0.48 -0.75 -11.30
C GLN A 64 -0.54 0.78 -11.31
N ASP A 65 -0.95 1.37 -12.43
CA ASP A 65 -1.14 2.82 -12.56
C ASP A 65 -2.28 3.29 -11.64
N GLY A 66 -3.37 2.52 -11.57
CA GLY A 66 -4.46 2.77 -10.64
C GLY A 66 -4.05 2.66 -9.18
N LEU A 67 -3.28 1.64 -8.83
CA LEU A 67 -2.72 1.49 -7.48
C LEU A 67 -1.77 2.64 -7.14
N GLU A 68 -0.97 3.12 -8.10
CA GLU A 68 -0.10 4.28 -7.91
C GLU A 68 -0.89 5.52 -7.56
N ILE A 69 -1.97 5.78 -8.29
CA ILE A 69 -2.90 6.87 -8.01
C ILE A 69 -3.48 6.73 -6.59
N MET A 70 -3.88 5.53 -6.19
CA MET A 70 -4.43 5.28 -4.85
C MET A 70 -3.40 5.45 -3.73
N THR A 71 -2.12 5.24 -4.00
CA THR A 71 -1.04 5.45 -3.03
C THR A 71 -0.49 6.88 -2.99
N LYS A 72 -0.96 7.77 -3.89
CA LYS A 72 -0.45 9.15 -3.93
C LYS A 72 -0.89 9.93 -2.68
N PRO A 73 0.05 10.56 -1.95
CA PRO A 73 -0.29 11.43 -0.83
C PRO A 73 -1.28 12.51 -1.25
N GLY A 74 -2.38 12.66 -0.50
CA GLY A 74 -3.43 13.63 -0.81
C GLY A 74 -4.65 13.05 -1.53
N ASN A 75 -4.54 11.85 -2.12
CA ASN A 75 -5.71 11.04 -2.46
C ASN A 75 -6.20 10.35 -1.20
N ASN A 76 -6.97 11.10 -0.43
CA ASN A 76 -7.50 10.69 0.85
C ASN A 76 -8.52 9.55 0.68
N ALA A 77 -8.41 8.52 1.54
CA ALA A 77 -9.38 7.43 1.67
C ALA A 77 -10.82 7.90 2.01
N GLN A 78 -11.01 9.21 2.26
CA GLN A 78 -12.29 9.85 2.47
C GLN A 78 -12.96 10.35 1.18
N THR A 79 -12.27 10.36 0.04
CA THR A 79 -12.95 10.69 -1.21
C THR A 79 -13.82 9.51 -1.63
N SER A 80 -15.13 9.75 -1.65
CA SER A 80 -16.14 8.74 -1.94
C SER A 80 -16.17 8.31 -3.42
N ASP A 81 -15.43 9.01 -4.29
CA ASP A 81 -15.43 8.76 -5.73
C ASP A 81 -14.05 8.40 -6.28
N PRO A 82 -13.80 7.12 -6.58
CA PRO A 82 -12.57 6.67 -7.23
C PRO A 82 -12.34 7.29 -8.61
N SER A 83 -13.39 7.71 -9.33
CA SER A 83 -13.24 8.43 -10.60
C SER A 83 -12.67 9.83 -10.41
N ALA A 84 -12.92 10.46 -9.26
CA ALA A 84 -12.36 11.76 -8.92
C ALA A 84 -10.86 11.69 -8.56
N MET A 85 -10.32 10.49 -8.31
CA MET A 85 -8.89 10.27 -8.05
C MET A 85 -8.05 10.24 -9.33
N GLY A 86 -8.66 10.23 -10.51
CA GLY A 86 -7.96 10.12 -11.80
C GLY A 86 -7.73 8.68 -12.27
N LEU A 87 -8.44 7.71 -11.67
CA LEU A 87 -8.43 6.32 -12.14
C LEU A 87 -9.06 6.20 -13.54
N SER A 88 -8.63 5.19 -14.30
CA SER A 88 -9.35 4.75 -15.50
C SER A 88 -10.77 4.30 -15.15
N GLU A 89 -11.70 4.31 -16.11
CA GLU A 89 -13.08 3.85 -15.86
C GLU A 89 -13.13 2.40 -15.35
N ASP A 90 -12.28 1.54 -15.92
CA ASP A 90 -12.16 0.14 -15.52
C ASP A 90 -11.63 0.00 -14.08
N ASP A 91 -10.57 0.75 -13.73
CA ASP A 91 -9.99 0.72 -12.38
C ASP A 91 -10.91 1.39 -11.36
N ALA A 92 -11.64 2.42 -11.75
CA ALA A 92 -12.64 3.05 -10.89
C ALA A 92 -13.81 2.08 -10.59
N GLY A 93 -14.26 1.31 -11.59
CA GLY A 93 -15.25 0.25 -11.41
C GLY A 93 -14.77 -0.81 -10.42
N LYS A 94 -13.55 -1.32 -10.62
CA LYS A 94 -12.91 -2.28 -9.71
C LYS A 94 -12.74 -1.70 -8.31
N ALA A 95 -12.22 -0.47 -8.17
CA ALA A 95 -12.06 0.19 -6.89
C ALA A 95 -13.40 0.33 -6.15
N ARG A 96 -14.49 0.68 -6.84
CA ARG A 96 -15.83 0.74 -6.23
C ARG A 96 -16.30 -0.61 -5.72
N ASP A 97 -16.10 -1.68 -6.50
CA ASP A 97 -16.48 -3.04 -6.09
C ASP A 97 -15.61 -3.57 -4.95
N ALA A 98 -14.32 -3.27 -4.94
CA ALA A 98 -13.45 -3.53 -3.80
C ALA A 98 -13.94 -2.78 -2.55
N THR A 99 -14.25 -1.49 -2.65
CA THR A 99 -14.77 -0.70 -1.51
C THR A 99 -16.05 -1.31 -0.93
N LYS A 100 -16.98 -1.82 -1.74
CA LYS A 100 -18.17 -2.53 -1.24
C LYS A 100 -17.79 -3.76 -0.41
N LYS A 101 -16.89 -4.60 -0.93
CA LYS A 101 -16.39 -5.80 -0.22
C LYS A 101 -15.66 -5.41 1.07
N ILE A 102 -14.86 -4.35 1.05
CA ILE A 102 -14.15 -3.84 2.23
C ILE A 102 -15.14 -3.43 3.33
N VAL A 103 -16.23 -2.76 2.96
CA VAL A 103 -17.29 -2.39 3.91
C VAL A 103 -17.95 -3.64 4.50
N GLU A 104 -18.18 -4.67 3.70
CA GLU A 104 -18.79 -5.92 4.16
C GLU A 104 -17.83 -6.77 5.02
N ASP A 105 -16.56 -6.85 4.67
CA ASP A 105 -15.58 -7.79 5.23
C ASP A 105 -14.64 -7.18 6.27
N CYS A 106 -14.30 -5.90 6.15
CA CYS A 106 -13.30 -5.24 6.99
C CYS A 106 -13.90 -4.39 8.12
N LEU A 107 -15.18 -4.00 8.05
CA LEU A 107 -15.87 -3.23 9.12
C LEU A 107 -16.56 -4.11 10.18
N LYS A 108 -16.28 -5.42 10.18
CA LYS A 108 -16.85 -6.36 11.16
C LYS A 108 -16.16 -6.27 12.52
#